data_AF-A0A4R4XL08-F1
#
_entry.id   AF-A0A4R4XL08-F1
#
_cell.length_a   1.000
_cell.length_b   1.000
_cell.length_c   1.000
_cell.angle_alpha   90.00
_cell.angle_beta   90.00
_cell.angle_gamma   90.00
#
_symmetry.space_group_name_H-M   'P 1'
#
loop_
_entity.id
_entity.type
_entity.pdbx_description
1 polymer ?
#
loop_
_entity_poly.entity_id
_entity_poly.type
_entity_poly.pdbx_seq_one_letter_code
_entity_poly.pdbx_strand_id
1 'polypeptide(L)'
;MTRCVSPNPYSPYANALPNARHLVPGFLGATPVPGVLAPTACDRMAVVPTEPLEDVTDLLIVGRATSLPPGLCTTCVGAAVGEEPPEDDPRIRPTTCRECGGASSQGEWCALCRQSLHDQWWSTRRGQT
;
A
#
# COMPACT_ATOMS: atom_id res chain seq x y z
N MET A 1 20.22 -13.13 -11.65
CA MET A 1 19.80 -12.98 -10.24
C MET A 1 18.62 -12.03 -10.22
N THR A 2 17.46 -12.46 -9.74
CA THR A 2 16.28 -11.59 -9.65
C THR A 2 16.55 -10.50 -8.62
N ARG A 3 16.55 -9.23 -9.03
CA ARG A 3 16.82 -8.10 -8.14
C ARG A 3 15.68 -7.98 -7.11
N CYS A 4 16.02 -7.86 -5.84
CA CYS A 4 15.05 -7.59 -4.78
C CYS A 4 14.43 -6.21 -4.99
N VAL A 5 13.11 -6.10 -4.83
CA VAL A 5 12.40 -4.83 -5.00
C VAL A 5 12.53 -3.98 -3.74
N SER A 6 12.87 -2.71 -3.92
CA SER A 6 12.91 -1.73 -2.84
C SER A 6 11.51 -1.52 -2.23
N PRO A 7 11.41 -1.35 -0.90
CA PRO A 7 10.13 -1.09 -0.23
C PRO A 7 9.51 0.24 -0.67
N ASN A 8 8.24 0.45 -0.31
CA ASN A 8 7.59 1.74 -0.52
C ASN A 8 8.30 2.85 0.29
N PRO A 9 8.26 4.12 -0.19
CA PRO A 9 8.79 5.23 0.59
C PRO A 9 8.16 5.30 1.98
N TYR A 10 8.97 5.74 2.95
CA TYR A 10 8.52 5.87 4.33
C TYR A 10 7.47 6.99 4.47
N SER A 11 6.47 6.74 5.32
CA SER A 11 5.58 7.75 5.89
C SER A 11 5.20 7.34 7.31
N PRO A 12 5.23 8.25 8.31
CA PRO A 12 4.77 7.94 9.67
C PRO A 12 3.26 7.67 9.72
N TYR A 13 2.53 8.05 8.67
CA TYR A 13 1.08 7.83 8.53
C TYR A 13 0.74 6.61 7.68
N ALA A 14 1.74 5.92 7.11
CA ALA A 14 1.54 4.60 6.54
C ALA A 14 1.28 3.57 7.65
N ASN A 15 0.39 2.60 7.40
CA ASN A 15 0.18 1.45 8.28
C ASN A 15 0.58 0.11 7.60
N ALA A 16 1.13 0.20 6.39
CA ALA A 16 1.73 -0.91 5.68
C ALA A 16 3.11 -1.25 6.25
N LEU A 17 3.55 -2.52 6.12
CA LEU A 17 4.86 -2.96 6.58
C LEU A 17 5.98 -2.17 5.87
N PRO A 18 6.88 -1.48 6.61
CA PRO A 18 7.84 -0.54 6.02
C PRO A 18 9.00 -1.21 5.28
N ASN A 19 9.22 -2.51 5.52
CA ASN A 19 10.32 -3.28 4.95
C ASN A 19 9.90 -4.10 3.71
N ALA A 20 8.69 -3.90 3.19
CA ALA A 20 8.16 -4.60 2.04
C ALA A 20 7.66 -3.64 0.97
N ARG A 21 7.68 -4.09 -0.29
CA ARG A 21 7.05 -3.41 -1.42
C ARG A 21 5.60 -3.87 -1.54
N HIS A 22 4.67 -2.98 -1.21
CA HIS A 22 3.24 -3.17 -1.33
C HIS A 22 2.74 -2.82 -2.74
N LEU A 23 1.78 -3.60 -3.21
CA LEU A 23 1.14 -3.41 -4.50
C LEU A 23 0.05 -2.35 -4.35
N VAL A 24 0.16 -1.27 -5.12
CA VAL A 24 -0.87 -0.22 -5.18
C VAL A 24 -1.65 -0.42 -6.49
N PRO A 25 -2.89 -0.91 -6.43
CA PRO A 25 -3.67 -1.16 -7.64
C PRO A 25 -4.03 0.16 -8.33
N GLY A 26 -3.94 0.17 -9.66
CA GLY A 26 -4.60 1.19 -10.47
C GLY A 26 -6.10 0.92 -10.54
N PHE A 27 -6.91 1.97 -10.63
CA PHE A 27 -8.36 1.84 -10.77
C PHE A 27 -8.81 2.45 -12.10
N LEU A 28 -9.51 1.68 -12.94
CA LEU A 28 -10.01 2.11 -14.25
C LEU A 28 -8.93 2.76 -15.15
N GLY A 29 -7.72 2.23 -15.14
CA GLY A 29 -6.59 2.77 -15.92
C GLY A 29 -5.92 4.01 -15.32
N ALA A 30 -6.40 4.52 -14.18
CA ALA A 30 -5.72 5.57 -13.44
C ALA A 30 -4.58 4.96 -12.60
N THR A 31 -3.36 5.45 -12.81
CA THR A 31 -2.20 5.11 -11.99
C THR A 31 -2.09 6.06 -10.79
N PRO A 32 -1.89 5.54 -9.58
CA PRO A 32 -1.63 6.37 -8.40
C PRO A 32 -0.44 7.30 -8.61
N VAL A 33 -0.54 8.54 -8.11
CA VAL A 33 0.53 9.55 -8.26
C VAL A 33 1.68 9.22 -7.29
N PRO A 34 2.94 9.19 -7.75
CA PRO A 34 4.08 9.01 -6.86
C PRO A 34 4.10 9.98 -5.68
N GLY A 35 4.47 9.47 -4.52
CA GLY A 35 4.61 10.24 -3.30
C GLY A 35 3.30 10.50 -2.55
N VAL A 36 2.14 10.00 -2.99
CA VAL A 36 0.91 10.04 -2.19
C VAL A 36 0.75 8.76 -1.36
N LEU A 37 -0.04 8.79 -0.29
CA LEU A 37 -0.45 7.62 0.46
C LEU A 37 -1.68 6.99 -0.23
N ALA A 38 -1.58 5.72 -0.62
CA ALA A 38 -2.65 5.03 -1.33
C ALA A 38 -3.00 3.69 -0.67
N PRO A 39 -4.27 3.23 -0.78
CA PRO A 39 -4.64 1.87 -0.43
C PRO A 39 -3.86 0.86 -1.29
N THR A 40 -3.36 -0.19 -0.64
CA THR A 40 -2.66 -1.30 -1.27
C THR A 40 -3.60 -2.49 -1.46
N ALA A 41 -3.16 -3.51 -2.19
CA ALA A 41 -3.93 -4.76 -2.36
C ALA A 41 -4.19 -5.50 -1.03
N CYS A 42 -3.36 -5.29 0.00
CA CYS A 42 -3.61 -5.82 1.35
C CYS A 42 -4.45 -4.88 2.23
N ASP A 43 -5.11 -3.88 1.62
CA ASP A 43 -5.84 -2.78 2.25
C ASP A 43 -5.07 -2.13 3.40
N ARG A 44 -3.76 -1.96 3.23
CA ARG A 44 -2.97 -1.04 4.05
C ARG A 44 -2.70 0.23 3.23
N MET A 45 -2.26 1.27 3.90
CA MET A 45 -1.85 2.52 3.30
C MET A 45 -0.33 2.55 3.20
N ALA A 46 0.18 2.68 1.98
CA ALA A 46 1.61 2.84 1.69
C ALA A 46 1.83 4.04 0.76
N VAL A 47 3.03 4.63 0.80
CA VAL A 47 3.38 5.70 -0.15
C VAL A 47 3.60 5.10 -1.54
N VAL A 48 3.07 5.73 -2.57
CA VAL A 48 3.29 5.33 -3.96
C VAL A 48 4.76 5.61 -4.34
N PRO A 49 5.53 4.61 -4.75
CA PRO A 49 6.92 4.79 -5.18
C PRO A 49 7.01 5.54 -6.51
N THR A 50 8.13 6.23 -6.75
CA THR A 50 8.41 6.88 -8.04
C THR A 50 8.80 5.87 -9.10
N GLU A 51 9.53 4.82 -8.72
CA GLU A 51 9.90 3.75 -9.63
C GLU A 51 8.69 2.84 -9.84
N PRO A 52 8.21 2.64 -11.08
CA PRO A 52 7.17 1.67 -11.34
C PRO A 52 7.65 0.27 -10.99
N LEU A 53 6.72 -0.60 -10.57
CA LEU A 53 6.94 -2.04 -10.58
C LEU A 53 6.82 -2.50 -12.03
N GLU A 54 7.94 -2.81 -12.69
CA GLU A 54 7.91 -3.47 -14.01
C GLU A 54 7.16 -4.81 -13.90
N ASP A 55 6.20 -5.07 -14.79
CA ASP A 55 5.48 -6.33 -15.11
C ASP A 55 5.04 -7.27 -13.96
N VAL A 56 5.07 -6.84 -12.70
CA VAL A 56 4.61 -7.67 -11.57
C VAL A 56 3.10 -7.92 -11.67
N THR A 57 2.33 -6.94 -12.14
CA THR A 57 0.88 -7.08 -12.36
C THR A 57 0.56 -8.16 -13.38
N ASP A 58 1.30 -8.21 -14.50
CA ASP A 58 1.11 -9.22 -15.54
C ASP A 58 1.49 -10.61 -15.02
N LEU A 59 2.57 -10.73 -14.26
CA LEU A 59 3.00 -11.98 -13.62
C LEU A 59 1.98 -12.51 -12.59
N LEU A 60 1.30 -11.61 -11.87
CA LEU A 60 0.23 -11.96 -10.93
C LEU A 60 -1.03 -12.45 -11.69
N ILE A 61 -1.40 -11.80 -12.79
CA ILE A 61 -2.56 -12.17 -13.61
C ILE A 61 -2.39 -13.56 -14.25
N VAL A 62 -1.18 -13.91 -14.70
CA VAL A 62 -0.92 -15.24 -15.31
C VAL A 62 -0.62 -16.35 -14.29
N GLY A 63 -0.82 -16.10 -12.99
CA GLY A 63 -0.68 -17.10 -11.93
C GLY A 63 0.75 -17.59 -11.70
N ARG A 64 1.78 -16.81 -12.10
CA ARG A 64 3.19 -17.17 -11.93
C ARG A 64 3.78 -16.58 -10.66
N ALA A 65 3.14 -16.85 -9.52
CA ALA A 65 3.59 -16.36 -8.21
C ALA A 65 5.06 -16.72 -7.89
N THR A 66 5.55 -17.87 -8.37
CA THR A 66 6.95 -18.32 -8.20
C THR A 66 7.96 -17.50 -9.01
N SER A 67 7.51 -16.67 -9.96
CA SER A 67 8.35 -15.79 -10.78
C SER A 67 8.42 -14.36 -10.23
N LEU A 68 7.73 -14.08 -9.11
CA LEU A 68 7.69 -12.74 -8.54
C LEU A 68 9.04 -12.36 -7.92
N PRO A 69 9.47 -11.09 -8.06
CA PRO A 69 10.71 -10.65 -7.46
C PRO A 69 10.60 -10.65 -5.92
N PRO A 70 11.69 -10.97 -5.20
CA PRO A 70 11.69 -10.93 -3.74
C PRO A 70 11.50 -9.49 -3.24
N GLY A 71 11.00 -9.34 -2.01
CA GLY A 71 10.76 -8.04 -1.37
C GLY A 71 9.33 -7.52 -1.51
N LEU A 72 8.47 -8.16 -2.31
CA LEU A 72 7.03 -7.87 -2.34
C LEU A 72 6.35 -8.26 -1.02
N CYS A 73 5.31 -7.52 -0.64
CA CYS A 73 4.45 -7.88 0.46
C CYS A 73 3.66 -9.15 0.12
N THR A 74 3.86 -10.22 0.90
CA THR A 74 3.21 -11.51 0.71
C THR A 74 1.69 -11.42 0.79
N THR A 75 1.15 -10.59 1.68
CA THR A 75 -0.30 -10.35 1.76
C THR A 75 -0.85 -9.66 0.51
N CYS A 76 -0.11 -8.72 -0.08
CA CYS A 76 -0.52 -8.11 -1.35
C CYS A 76 -0.51 -9.13 -2.49
N VAL A 77 0.50 -10.01 -2.52
CA VAL A 77 0.59 -11.09 -3.52
C VAL A 77 -0.60 -12.05 -3.37
N GLY A 78 -0.89 -12.52 -2.15
CA GLY A 78 -2.02 -13.40 -1.87
C GLY A 78 -3.35 -12.79 -2.31
N ALA A 79 -3.60 -11.53 -1.93
CA ALA A 79 -4.81 -10.80 -2.35
C ALA A 79 -4.92 -10.67 -3.88
N ALA A 80 -3.80 -10.42 -4.56
CA ALA A 80 -3.79 -10.28 -6.02
C ALA A 80 -4.04 -11.59 -6.78
N VAL A 81 -3.69 -12.74 -6.19
CA VAL A 81 -3.97 -14.07 -6.77
C VAL A 81 -5.28 -14.69 -6.27
N GLY A 82 -6.06 -13.95 -5.47
CA GLY A 82 -7.37 -14.39 -4.98
C GLY A 82 -7.33 -15.32 -3.76
N GLU A 83 -6.25 -15.30 -2.97
CA GLU A 83 -6.25 -15.97 -1.67
C GLU A 83 -7.25 -15.29 -0.72
N GLU A 84 -7.99 -16.11 0.03
CA GLU A 84 -8.91 -15.59 1.05
C GLU A 84 -8.13 -14.91 2.18
N PRO A 85 -8.63 -13.77 2.70
CA PRO A 85 -8.11 -13.17 3.92
C PRO A 85 -8.18 -14.17 5.09
N PRO A 86 -7.23 -14.13 6.04
CA PRO A 86 -7.42 -14.85 7.29
C PRO A 86 -8.63 -14.29 8.07
N GLU A 87 -9.33 -15.14 8.83
CA GLU A 87 -10.58 -14.78 9.52
C GLU A 87 -10.43 -13.66 10.58
N ASP A 88 -9.20 -13.45 11.07
CA ASP A 88 -8.84 -12.42 12.04
C ASP A 88 -8.35 -11.12 11.38
N ASP A 89 -8.51 -10.98 10.07
CA ASP A 89 -8.05 -9.80 9.34
C ASP A 89 -8.75 -8.52 9.87
N PRO A 90 -7.99 -7.49 10.28
CA PRO A 90 -8.55 -6.24 10.80
C PRO A 90 -9.51 -5.53 9.83
N ARG A 91 -9.49 -5.85 8.53
CA ARG A 91 -10.51 -5.42 7.55
C ARG A 91 -11.92 -5.84 7.95
N ILE A 92 -12.07 -6.93 8.68
CA ILE A 92 -13.34 -7.53 9.08
C ILE A 92 -13.96 -6.78 10.28
N ARG A 93 -13.17 -6.00 11.02
CA ARG A 93 -13.63 -5.26 12.21
C ARG A 93 -13.30 -3.76 12.08
N PRO A 94 -14.20 -2.95 11.49
CA PRO A 94 -14.01 -1.51 11.39
C PRO A 94 -13.83 -0.88 12.78
N THR A 95 -12.84 0.01 12.89
CA THR A 95 -12.62 0.87 14.05
C THR A 95 -13.14 2.28 13.78
N THR A 96 -13.15 3.14 14.80
CA THR A 96 -13.48 4.55 14.64
C THR A 96 -12.21 5.37 14.41
N CYS A 97 -12.22 6.24 13.40
CA CYS A 97 -11.15 7.18 13.13
C CYS A 97 -11.05 8.22 14.25
N ARG A 98 -9.86 8.38 14.84
CA ARG A 98 -9.59 9.35 15.91
C ARG A 98 -9.72 10.81 15.49
N GLU A 99 -9.55 11.10 14.20
CA GLU A 99 -9.57 12.48 13.69
C GLU A 99 -10.99 12.95 13.36
N CYS A 100 -11.75 12.15 12.60
CA CYS A 100 -13.06 12.56 12.08
C CYS A 100 -14.24 11.79 12.66
N GLY A 101 -14.02 10.77 13.49
CA GLY A 101 -15.09 9.92 14.05
C GLY A 101 -15.73 8.96 13.04
N GLY A 102 -15.31 8.95 11.79
CA GLY A 102 -15.82 8.03 10.75
C GLY A 102 -15.34 6.60 10.93
N ALA A 103 -16.04 5.64 10.32
CA ALA A 103 -15.59 4.24 10.28
C ALA A 103 -14.27 4.10 9.52
N SER A 104 -13.40 3.21 9.98
CA SER A 104 -12.05 3.00 9.47
C SER A 104 -11.73 1.51 9.45
N SER A 105 -11.40 0.96 8.28
CA SER A 105 -10.76 -0.35 8.14
C SER A 105 -9.22 -0.28 8.28
N GLN A 106 -8.68 0.91 8.56
CA GLN A 106 -7.25 1.24 8.51
C GLN A 106 -6.64 1.46 9.92
N GLY A 107 -7.32 1.00 10.96
CA GLY A 107 -6.97 1.25 12.36
C GLY A 107 -7.37 2.65 12.82
N GLU A 108 -6.52 3.28 13.65
CA GLU A 108 -6.84 4.51 14.39
C GLU A 108 -7.16 5.74 13.51
N TRP A 109 -6.74 5.74 12.24
CA TRP A 109 -7.08 6.78 11.27
C TRP A 109 -7.62 6.17 9.98
N CYS A 110 -8.65 6.80 9.40
CA CYS A 110 -9.17 6.43 8.08
C CYS A 110 -8.19 6.86 6.97
N ALA A 111 -8.38 6.30 5.77
CA ALA A 111 -7.50 6.57 4.62
C ALA A 111 -7.39 8.07 4.29
N LEU A 112 -8.50 8.80 4.32
CA LEU A 112 -8.53 10.24 4.02
C LEU A 112 -7.75 11.05 5.05
N CYS A 113 -7.97 10.81 6.35
CA CYS A 113 -7.23 11.51 7.40
C CYS A 113 -5.73 11.19 7.36
N ARG A 114 -5.35 9.94 7.07
CA ARG A 114 -3.94 9.57 6.88
C ARG A 114 -3.30 10.29 5.70
N GLN A 115 -4.00 10.40 4.57
CA GLN A 115 -3.53 11.14 3.41
C GLN A 115 -3.33 12.62 3.74
N SER A 116 -4.31 13.26 4.39
CA SER A 116 -4.20 14.68 4.77
C SER A 116 -3.02 14.94 5.72
N LEU A 117 -2.79 14.06 6.70
CA LEU A 117 -1.63 14.14 7.60
C LEU A 117 -0.32 13.90 6.86
N HIS A 118 -0.31 12.96 5.92
CA HIS A 118 0.83 12.69 5.06
C HIS A 118 1.17 13.90 4.19
N ASP A 119 0.21 14.58 3.57
CA ASP A 119 0.46 15.76 2.74
C ASP A 119 1.07 16.92 3.55
N GLN A 120 0.57 17.15 4.75
CA GLN A 120 1.13 18.15 5.68
C GLN A 120 2.59 17.83 5.98
N TRP A 121 2.89 16.60 6.37
CA TRP A 121 4.24 16.17 6.67
C TRP A 121 5.17 16.14 5.45
N TRP A 122 4.69 15.68 4.30
CA TRP A 122 5.47 15.56 3.08
C TRP A 122 5.85 16.93 2.50
N SER A 123 4.95 17.91 2.59
CA SER A 123 5.24 19.29 2.19
C SER A 123 6.39 19.91 3.01
N THR A 124 6.45 19.66 4.32
CA THR A 124 7.56 20.14 5.16
C THR A 124 8.91 19.55 4.79
N ARG A 125 8.94 18.33 4.22
CA ARG A 125 10.17 17.69 3.74
C ARG A 125 10.63 18.17 2.37
N ARG A 126 9.69 18.44 1.45
CA ARG A 126 10.02 18.96 0.11
C ARG A 126 10.43 20.43 0.11
N GLY A 127 10.01 21.22 1.11
CA GLY A 127 10.43 22.61 1.27
C GLY A 127 11.83 22.81 1.86
N GLN A 128 12.53 21.73 2.20
CA GLN A 128 13.90 21.76 2.77
C GLN A 128 14.98 21.33 1.76
N THR A 129 14.63 21.18 0.49
CA THR A 129 15.54 20.93 -0.65
C THR A 129 15.52 22.11 -1.59
#